data_AF-G0NDS0-F1
#
_entry.id   AF-G0NDS0-F1
#
_cell.length_a   1.000
_cell.length_b   1.000
_cell.length_c   1.000
_cell.angle_alpha   90.00
_cell.angle_beta   90.00
_cell.angle_gamma   90.00
#
_symmetry.space_group_name_H-M   'P 1'
#
loop_
_entity.id
_entity.type
_entity.pdbx_description
1 polymer ?
#
loop_
_entity_poly.entity_id
_entity_poly.type
_entity_poly.pdbx_seq_one_letter_code
_entity_poly.pdbx_strand_id
1 'polypeptide(L)'
;MTSSLGDSLRDRRLNWPSTAIFKTISNNIDGEGLAQSVKQSIKLGLEQKNHICCSCTGDCSTNEKCECLKMAQLMEKTLGGEKIVRGQPIHNPPSDEKTIYWEKPRFVCGPRCSCRKDCSLNPIQSIDKNQPEKFEILRTDQKGFCLYAKFDAVAGTPIASFNGEMVGPREIKKDMNVYQYSLQVIANDDPFRKILSKCKSMDHEYKDQLKKAYRSSVYINPLKMGNFARMTNHSCDPNMEVLRVFQGGVSPADLRVVFIATKAIKAGDELTFNYGDDYVGQYLGTCLCDKCKEERGSRKRKIEDTTRVLRSQAKRQCN
;
A
#
# COMPACT_ATOMS: atom_id res chain seq x y z
N MET A 1 16.79 -2.23 12.24
CA MET A 1 16.29 -0.96 12.82
C MET A 1 17.42 -0.37 13.64
N THR A 2 17.73 0.89 13.38
CA THR A 2 18.76 1.66 14.08
C THR A 2 18.11 2.91 14.67
N SER A 3 18.68 3.41 15.76
CA SER A 3 18.21 4.60 16.46
C SER A 3 19.42 5.50 16.64
N SER A 4 19.31 6.75 16.19
CA SER A 4 20.39 7.75 16.20
C SER A 4 19.89 9.05 16.79
N LEU A 5 19.16 8.96 17.91
CA LEU A 5 18.58 10.12 18.59
C LEU A 5 19.64 10.91 19.37
N GLY A 6 20.87 10.39 19.49
CA GLY A 6 21.91 10.99 20.32
C GLY A 6 21.64 10.84 21.82
N ASP A 7 20.65 10.02 22.18
CA ASP A 7 20.24 9.71 23.55
C ASP A 7 20.41 8.22 23.78
N SER A 8 21.48 7.87 24.51
CA SER A 8 21.86 6.48 24.78
C SER A 8 20.82 5.67 25.54
N LEU A 9 19.84 6.30 26.22
CA LEU A 9 18.72 5.60 26.85
C LEU A 9 17.61 5.35 25.84
N ARG A 10 17.20 6.36 25.07
CA ARG A 10 16.12 6.22 24.07
C ARG A 10 16.54 5.35 22.88
N ASP A 11 17.84 5.29 22.57
CA ASP A 11 18.39 4.46 21.51
C ASP A 11 18.46 2.96 21.90
N ARG A 12 18.42 2.62 23.19
CA ARG A 12 18.36 1.21 23.63
C ARG A 12 17.05 0.56 23.20
N ARG A 13 17.17 -0.58 22.52
CA ARG A 13 16.03 -1.38 22.03
C ARG A 13 14.98 -1.72 23.09
N LEU A 14 15.40 -1.91 24.34
CA LEU A 14 14.50 -2.19 25.48
C LEU A 14 13.55 -1.02 25.79
N ASN A 15 13.91 0.20 25.39
CA ASN A 15 13.14 1.43 25.60
C ASN A 15 12.36 1.85 24.34
N TRP A 16 12.30 0.98 23.32
CA TRP A 16 11.45 1.22 22.16
C TRP A 16 9.99 0.90 22.48
N PRO A 17 9.02 1.56 21.81
CA PRO A 17 7.62 1.20 21.97
C PRO A 17 7.40 -0.27 21.57
N SER A 18 6.50 -0.96 22.26
CA SER A 18 6.18 -2.37 21.99
C SER A 18 5.76 -2.60 20.52
N THR A 19 5.11 -1.61 19.91
CA THR A 19 4.69 -1.60 18.49
C THR A 19 5.85 -1.60 17.49
N ALA A 20 7.09 -1.37 17.94
CA ALA A 20 8.30 -1.53 17.13
C ALA A 20 8.77 -2.99 17.02
N ILE A 21 8.24 -3.90 17.85
CA ILE A 21 8.61 -5.32 17.87
C ILE A 21 7.51 -6.12 17.16
N PHE A 22 7.85 -6.72 16.02
CA PHE A 22 6.93 -7.48 15.19
C PHE A 22 7.68 -8.61 14.47
N LYS A 23 6.94 -9.63 14.03
CA LYS A 23 7.47 -10.73 13.20
C LYS A 23 7.38 -10.36 11.73
N THR A 24 8.48 -10.52 11.00
CA THR A 24 8.51 -10.23 9.57
C THR A 24 7.83 -11.34 8.75
N ILE A 25 6.97 -10.96 7.81
CA ILE A 25 6.31 -11.86 6.84
C ILE A 25 6.41 -11.28 5.41
N SER A 26 6.31 -12.15 4.41
CA SER A 26 6.42 -11.77 2.98
C SER A 26 5.10 -11.92 2.20
N ASN A 27 4.05 -12.39 2.85
CA ASN A 27 2.70 -12.50 2.33
C ASN A 27 1.73 -12.21 3.47
N ASN A 28 0.53 -11.76 3.12
CA ASN A 28 -0.56 -11.65 4.09
C ASN A 28 -0.89 -13.03 4.69
N ILE A 29 -1.36 -13.02 5.93
CA ILE A 29 -1.85 -14.23 6.62
C ILE A 29 -3.27 -14.01 7.12
N ASP A 30 -4.00 -15.09 7.38
CA ASP A 30 -5.33 -15.00 7.95
C ASP A 30 -5.26 -14.49 9.40
N GLY A 31 -6.11 -13.51 9.72
CA GLY A 31 -6.25 -12.95 11.05
C GLY A 31 -7.67 -13.08 11.60
N GLU A 32 -7.91 -12.40 12.74
CA GLU A 32 -9.18 -12.47 13.44
C GLU A 32 -10.29 -11.59 12.84
N GLY A 33 -11.54 -11.87 13.22
CA GLY A 33 -12.68 -11.00 12.92
C GLY A 33 -13.17 -11.01 11.47
N LEU A 34 -12.55 -11.76 10.57
CA LEU A 34 -12.98 -11.90 9.18
C LEU A 34 -14.42 -12.44 9.09
N ALA A 35 -15.21 -11.88 8.17
CA ALA A 35 -16.54 -12.38 7.86
C ALA A 35 -16.50 -13.83 7.33
N GLN A 36 -17.54 -14.61 7.59
CA GLN A 36 -17.58 -16.01 7.15
C GLN A 36 -17.47 -16.16 5.63
N SER A 37 -18.05 -15.24 4.86
CA SER A 37 -17.93 -15.21 3.40
C SER A 37 -16.49 -14.99 2.94
N VAL A 38 -15.71 -14.15 3.64
CA VAL A 38 -14.30 -13.94 3.34
C VAL A 38 -13.53 -15.25 3.56
N LYS A 39 -13.68 -15.88 4.73
CA LYS A 39 -13.03 -17.16 5.04
C LYS A 39 -13.37 -18.26 4.04
N GLN A 40 -14.66 -18.39 3.70
CA GLN A 40 -15.11 -19.38 2.73
C GLN A 40 -14.56 -19.07 1.31
N SER A 41 -14.52 -17.80 0.90
CA SER A 41 -13.94 -17.43 -0.40
C SER A 41 -12.44 -17.70 -0.48
N ILE A 42 -11.69 -17.52 0.61
CA ILE A 42 -10.27 -17.87 0.68
C ILE A 42 -10.11 -19.38 0.53
N LYS A 43 -10.87 -20.17 1.31
CA LYS A 43 -10.85 -21.63 1.24
C LYS A 43 -11.16 -22.14 -0.17
N LEU A 44 -12.25 -21.67 -0.79
CA LEU A 44 -12.64 -22.06 -2.14
C LEU A 44 -11.60 -21.63 -3.18
N GLY A 45 -10.96 -20.46 -3.02
CA GLY A 45 -9.90 -19.98 -3.93
C GLY A 45 -8.62 -20.84 -3.94
N LEU A 46 -8.44 -21.70 -2.94
CA LEU A 46 -7.36 -22.69 -2.91
C LEU A 46 -7.64 -23.92 -3.77
N GLU A 47 -8.89 -24.20 -4.12
CA GLU A 47 -9.25 -25.35 -4.95
C GLU A 47 -8.83 -25.13 -6.40
N GLN A 48 -8.21 -26.13 -7.03
CA GLN A 48 -7.63 -26.00 -8.37
C GLN A 48 -8.63 -25.50 -9.43
N LYS A 49 -9.90 -25.91 -9.34
CA LYS A 49 -10.98 -25.46 -10.23
C LYS A 49 -11.24 -23.94 -10.19
N ASN A 50 -10.83 -23.27 -9.10
CA ASN A 50 -11.05 -21.85 -8.85
C ASN A 50 -9.79 -20.99 -9.12
N HIS A 51 -8.67 -21.61 -9.48
CA HIS A 51 -7.44 -20.87 -9.77
C HIS A 51 -7.58 -20.07 -11.06
N ILE A 52 -7.13 -18.82 -11.04
CA ILE A 52 -6.97 -18.00 -12.26
C ILE A 52 -5.48 -17.94 -12.56
N CYS A 53 -4.91 -19.12 -12.81
CA CYS A 53 -3.48 -19.30 -13.10
C CYS A 53 -3.31 -19.86 -14.50
N CYS A 54 -2.26 -19.40 -15.18
CA CYS A 54 -2.00 -19.85 -16.54
C CYS A 54 -1.26 -21.19 -16.57
N SER A 55 -1.54 -21.96 -17.63
CA SER A 55 -0.84 -23.20 -17.99
C SER A 55 0.28 -22.96 -19.04
N CYS A 56 0.63 -21.70 -19.28
CA CYS A 56 1.60 -21.29 -20.29
C CYS A 56 3.02 -21.80 -19.98
N THR A 57 3.83 -22.06 -21.00
CA THR A 57 5.26 -22.40 -20.84
C THR A 57 6.20 -21.20 -21.02
N GLY A 58 5.74 -20.15 -21.71
CA GLY A 58 6.52 -18.95 -22.03
C GLY A 58 6.10 -17.69 -21.28
N ASP A 59 6.33 -16.53 -21.90
CA ASP A 59 5.89 -15.25 -21.39
C ASP A 59 4.39 -15.02 -21.61
N CYS A 60 3.71 -14.44 -20.61
CA CYS A 60 2.27 -14.24 -20.64
C CYS A 60 1.83 -12.84 -21.07
N SER A 61 2.72 -11.86 -21.16
CA SER A 61 2.34 -10.45 -21.36
C SER A 61 1.69 -10.16 -22.73
N THR A 62 1.96 -11.01 -23.71
CA THR A 62 1.46 -10.94 -25.09
C THR A 62 0.69 -12.19 -25.52
N ASN A 63 0.66 -13.25 -24.71
CA ASN A 63 -0.04 -14.48 -25.05
C ASN A 63 -1.55 -14.35 -24.79
N GLU A 64 -2.32 -14.08 -25.84
CA GLU A 64 -3.78 -13.92 -25.76
C GLU A 64 -4.53 -15.16 -25.25
N LYS A 65 -3.90 -16.35 -25.28
CA LYS A 65 -4.50 -17.57 -24.72
C LYS A 65 -4.35 -17.64 -23.21
N CYS A 66 -3.41 -16.90 -22.61
CA CYS A 66 -3.11 -16.90 -21.18
C CYS A 66 -4.31 -16.44 -20.34
N GLU A 67 -4.70 -17.26 -19.39
CA GLU A 67 -5.80 -17.04 -18.45
C GLU A 67 -5.56 -15.80 -17.58
N CYS A 68 -4.32 -15.58 -17.16
CA CYS A 68 -3.95 -14.38 -16.39
C CYS A 68 -4.02 -13.11 -17.23
N LEU A 69 -3.59 -13.16 -18.51
CA LEU A 69 -3.67 -12.01 -19.41
C LEU A 69 -5.13 -11.65 -19.70
N LYS A 70 -5.98 -12.66 -19.98
CA LYS A 70 -7.42 -12.46 -20.18
C LYS A 70 -8.07 -11.80 -18.98
N MET A 71 -7.70 -12.20 -17.76
CA MET A 71 -8.19 -11.57 -16.54
C MET A 71 -7.69 -10.13 -16.38
N ALA A 72 -6.40 -9.86 -16.66
CA ALA A 72 -5.84 -8.51 -16.64
C ALA A 72 -6.57 -7.59 -17.64
N GLN A 73 -6.78 -8.04 -18.87
CA GLN A 73 -7.53 -7.31 -19.90
C GLN A 73 -9.00 -7.11 -19.52
N LEU A 74 -9.64 -8.09 -18.86
CA LEU A 74 -11.00 -7.93 -18.36
C LEU A 74 -11.08 -6.83 -17.29
N MET A 75 -10.10 -6.79 -16.37
CA MET A 75 -10.03 -5.74 -15.35
C MET A 75 -9.82 -4.37 -15.98
N GLU A 76 -8.82 -4.24 -16.85
CA GLU A 76 -8.52 -3.02 -17.59
C GLU A 76 -9.74 -2.52 -18.38
N LYS A 77 -10.43 -3.39 -19.12
CA LYS A 77 -11.63 -3.01 -19.89
C LYS A 77 -12.81 -2.58 -19.00
N THR A 78 -12.94 -3.16 -17.81
CA THR A 78 -14.13 -2.95 -16.96
C THR A 78 -13.96 -1.79 -15.99
N LEU A 79 -12.75 -1.60 -15.49
CA LEU A 79 -12.43 -0.66 -14.41
C LEU A 79 -11.40 0.40 -14.83
N GLY A 80 -10.78 0.23 -16.00
CA GLY A 80 -9.66 1.05 -16.43
C GLY A 80 -8.35 0.63 -15.77
N GLY A 81 -7.32 1.43 -16.02
CA GLY A 81 -5.98 1.20 -15.49
C GLY A 81 -5.22 0.12 -16.26
N GLU A 82 -4.13 0.54 -16.88
CA GLU A 82 -3.35 -0.26 -17.83
C GLU A 82 -2.77 -1.52 -17.20
N LYS A 83 -2.81 -2.65 -17.90
CA LYS A 83 -2.10 -3.86 -17.46
C LYS A 83 -0.63 -3.52 -17.11
N ILE A 84 -0.11 -4.17 -16.08
CA ILE A 84 1.26 -3.93 -15.62
C ILE A 84 2.20 -5.03 -16.12
N VAL A 85 3.36 -4.62 -16.62
CA VAL A 85 4.34 -5.50 -17.24
C VAL A 85 5.73 -5.22 -16.66
N ARG A 86 6.50 -6.28 -16.39
CA ARG A 86 7.86 -6.20 -15.88
C ARG A 86 8.74 -5.37 -16.84
N GLY A 87 9.55 -4.48 -16.28
CA GLY A 87 10.46 -3.63 -17.03
C GLY A 87 9.80 -2.40 -17.65
N GLN A 88 8.48 -2.25 -17.53
CA GLN A 88 7.76 -1.04 -17.93
C GLN A 88 7.38 -0.22 -16.68
N PRO A 89 7.51 1.12 -16.73
CA PRO A 89 7.00 1.98 -15.66
C PRO A 89 5.50 1.78 -15.46
N ILE A 90 5.08 1.57 -14.22
CA ILE A 90 3.67 1.50 -13.87
C ILE A 90 3.13 2.91 -13.68
N HIS A 91 2.17 3.31 -14.51
CA HIS A 91 1.47 4.57 -14.29
C HIS A 91 0.47 4.43 -13.12
N ASN A 92 0.89 4.93 -11.96
CA ASN A 92 0.07 5.03 -10.75
C ASN A 92 0.33 6.42 -10.12
N PRO A 93 -0.22 7.50 -10.70
CA PRO A 93 0.03 8.85 -10.20
C PRO A 93 -0.50 9.00 -8.77
N PRO A 94 0.07 9.92 -7.96
CA PRO A 94 -0.51 10.29 -6.67
C PRO A 94 -2.01 10.59 -6.87
N SER A 95 -2.86 10.05 -6.00
CA SER A 95 -4.30 10.23 -6.21
C SER A 95 -4.71 11.68 -5.90
N ASP A 96 -5.20 12.42 -6.90
CA ASP A 96 -5.82 13.74 -6.68
C ASP A 96 -7.24 13.64 -6.09
N GLU A 97 -7.84 12.46 -6.16
CA GLU A 97 -9.08 12.07 -5.49
C GLU A 97 -8.96 10.58 -5.13
N LYS A 98 -9.65 10.14 -4.06
CA LYS A 98 -9.60 8.82 -3.38
C LYS A 98 -9.78 7.56 -4.27
N THR A 99 -9.78 7.67 -5.59
CA THR A 99 -10.33 6.71 -6.53
C THR A 99 -9.34 5.71 -7.08
N ILE A 100 -8.07 6.03 -7.38
CA ILE A 100 -7.21 5.09 -8.15
C ILE A 100 -6.95 3.77 -7.42
N TYR A 101 -6.61 3.83 -6.13
CA TYR A 101 -6.38 2.63 -5.30
C TYR A 101 -7.59 1.67 -5.31
N TRP A 102 -8.80 2.22 -5.16
CA TRP A 102 -10.04 1.44 -5.11
C TRP A 102 -10.53 1.07 -6.52
N GLU A 103 -10.55 1.98 -7.46
CA GLU A 103 -11.25 1.82 -8.72
C GLU A 103 -10.51 0.95 -9.71
N LYS A 104 -9.18 0.97 -9.67
CA LYS A 104 -8.35 0.40 -10.74
C LYS A 104 -7.39 -0.65 -10.16
N PRO A 105 -7.87 -1.82 -9.69
CA PRO A 105 -6.98 -2.93 -9.36
C PRO A 105 -6.33 -3.53 -10.62
N ARG A 106 -5.21 -4.22 -10.47
CA ARG A 106 -4.52 -4.96 -11.55
C ARG A 106 -4.55 -6.46 -11.30
N PHE A 107 -4.33 -7.25 -12.35
CA PHE A 107 -4.15 -8.69 -12.25
C PHE A 107 -2.81 -9.10 -12.87
N VAL A 108 -2.10 -10.01 -12.21
CA VAL A 108 -0.81 -10.53 -12.64
C VAL A 108 -0.73 -12.05 -12.49
N CYS A 109 0.20 -12.67 -13.22
CA CYS A 109 0.55 -14.07 -12.98
C CYS A 109 1.02 -14.26 -11.54
N GLY A 110 0.60 -15.37 -10.94
CA GLY A 110 0.91 -15.70 -9.54
C GLY A 110 1.85 -16.88 -9.37
N PRO A 111 2.18 -17.22 -8.10
CA PRO A 111 3.14 -18.28 -7.79
C PRO A 111 2.67 -19.69 -8.22
N ARG A 112 1.37 -19.87 -8.45
CA ARG A 112 0.76 -21.13 -8.93
C ARG A 112 0.75 -21.26 -10.47
N CYS A 113 1.20 -20.25 -11.21
CA CYS A 113 1.26 -20.30 -12.68
C CYS A 113 2.42 -21.17 -13.19
N SER A 114 2.23 -21.82 -14.33
CA SER A 114 3.27 -22.66 -14.98
C SER A 114 4.23 -21.87 -15.87
N CYS A 115 3.95 -20.59 -16.13
CA CYS A 115 4.81 -19.74 -16.96
C CYS A 115 6.23 -19.61 -16.38
N ARG A 116 7.17 -19.20 -17.24
CA ARG A 116 8.56 -18.97 -16.84
C ARG A 116 8.68 -18.09 -15.59
N LYS A 117 9.72 -18.33 -14.77
CA LYS A 117 9.90 -17.63 -13.49
C LYS A 117 10.03 -16.11 -13.70
N ASP A 118 10.63 -15.65 -14.77
CA ASP A 118 10.80 -14.24 -15.14
C ASP A 118 9.63 -13.68 -15.97
N CYS A 119 8.44 -14.29 -15.90
CA CYS A 119 7.28 -13.87 -16.67
C CYS A 119 7.00 -12.36 -16.53
N SER A 120 6.85 -11.70 -17.67
CA SER A 120 6.67 -10.25 -17.73
C SER A 120 5.31 -9.82 -17.17
N LEU A 121 4.31 -10.71 -17.18
CA LEU A 121 3.03 -10.48 -16.51
C LEU A 121 3.09 -10.77 -14.99
N ASN A 122 4.28 -10.85 -14.39
CA ASN A 122 4.45 -10.88 -12.93
C ASN A 122 5.52 -9.87 -12.48
N PRO A 123 5.25 -8.55 -12.59
CA PRO A 123 6.20 -7.51 -12.19
C PRO A 123 6.48 -7.49 -10.68
N ILE A 124 5.64 -8.12 -9.85
CA ILE A 124 5.73 -8.05 -8.38
C ILE A 124 6.36 -9.29 -7.72
N GLN A 125 6.81 -10.29 -8.49
CA GLN A 125 7.23 -11.59 -7.94
C GLN A 125 8.34 -11.56 -6.87
N SER A 126 9.22 -10.55 -6.92
CA SER A 126 10.40 -10.44 -6.05
C SER A 126 10.45 -9.14 -5.26
N ILE A 127 9.38 -8.35 -5.22
CA ILE A 127 9.37 -7.03 -4.59
C ILE A 127 9.55 -7.09 -3.06
N ASP A 128 9.36 -8.24 -2.44
CA ASP A 128 9.56 -8.43 -1.00
C ASP A 128 10.83 -9.19 -0.63
N LYS A 129 11.63 -9.62 -1.61
CA LYS A 129 12.92 -10.28 -1.31
C LYS A 129 13.92 -9.25 -0.82
N ASN A 130 14.82 -9.68 0.08
CA ASN A 130 15.98 -8.91 0.51
C ASN A 130 15.61 -7.51 1.04
N GLN A 131 14.59 -7.41 1.90
CA GLN A 131 14.17 -6.12 2.48
C GLN A 131 15.28 -5.42 3.29
N PRO A 132 16.09 -6.12 4.12
CA PRO A 132 17.19 -5.47 4.85
C PRO A 132 18.26 -4.84 3.95
N GLU A 133 18.46 -5.39 2.76
CA GLU A 133 19.39 -4.88 1.74
C GLU A 133 18.81 -3.68 0.99
N LYS A 134 17.48 -3.62 0.82
CA LYS A 134 16.79 -2.53 0.11
C LYS A 134 16.44 -1.35 1.00
N PHE A 135 16.25 -1.58 2.30
CA PHE A 135 15.70 -0.59 3.18
C PHE A 135 16.53 -0.39 4.44
N GLU A 136 16.52 0.85 4.93
CA GLU A 136 16.98 1.22 6.25
C GLU A 136 15.80 1.70 7.10
N ILE A 137 15.80 1.39 8.38
CA ILE A 137 14.79 1.92 9.32
C ILE A 137 15.55 2.73 10.37
N LEU A 138 15.34 4.04 10.37
CA LEU A 138 15.94 4.98 11.31
C LEU A 138 14.87 5.58 12.20
N ARG A 139 15.14 5.65 13.51
CA ARG A 139 14.30 6.37 14.45
C ARG A 139 14.68 7.86 14.47
N THR A 140 13.68 8.72 14.37
CA THR A 140 13.79 10.18 14.50
C THR A 140 13.01 10.67 15.71
N ASP A 141 13.38 11.84 16.23
CA ASP A 141 12.68 12.44 17.39
C ASP A 141 11.24 12.82 17.10
N GLN A 142 10.95 13.22 15.86
CA GLN A 142 9.67 13.80 15.48
C GLN A 142 8.70 12.77 14.90
N LYS A 143 9.19 11.81 14.11
CA LYS A 143 8.35 10.88 13.33
C LYS A 143 8.46 9.43 13.79
N GLY A 144 9.22 9.16 14.86
CA GLY A 144 9.49 7.80 15.29
C GLY A 144 10.30 7.06 14.22
N PHE A 145 9.97 5.79 13.96
CA PHE A 145 10.67 4.99 12.95
C PHE A 145 10.24 5.38 11.54
N CYS A 146 11.21 5.65 10.68
CA CYS A 146 11.01 6.03 9.29
C CYS A 146 11.75 5.03 8.39
N LEU A 147 11.18 4.75 7.22
CA LEU A 147 11.74 3.84 6.23
C LEU A 147 12.50 4.64 5.17
N TYR A 148 13.74 4.26 4.88
CA TYR A 148 14.59 4.89 3.87
C TYR A 148 15.03 3.89 2.81
N ALA A 149 15.19 4.36 1.58
CA ALA A 149 15.68 3.56 0.46
C ALA A 149 17.20 3.41 0.49
N LYS A 150 17.71 2.21 0.16
CA LYS A 150 19.14 1.94 -0.11
C LYS A 150 19.43 1.77 -1.61
N PHE A 151 18.50 2.21 -2.45
CA PHE A 151 18.54 2.03 -3.90
C PHE A 151 17.99 3.26 -4.61
N ASP A 152 18.30 3.35 -5.90
CA ASP A 152 17.68 4.30 -6.81
C ASP A 152 16.49 3.63 -7.51
N ALA A 153 15.39 4.36 -7.66
CA ALA A 153 14.24 3.95 -8.45
C ALA A 153 13.66 5.12 -9.25
N VAL A 154 13.14 4.83 -10.44
CA VAL A 154 12.41 5.79 -11.26
C VAL A 154 10.91 5.72 -10.96
N ALA A 155 10.17 6.75 -11.34
CA ALA A 155 8.71 6.73 -11.25
C ALA A 155 8.13 5.49 -11.96
N GLY A 156 7.09 4.91 -11.36
CA GLY A 156 6.45 3.69 -11.81
C GLY A 156 7.12 2.39 -11.38
N THR A 157 8.20 2.44 -10.58
CA THR A 157 8.85 1.23 -10.04
C THR A 157 8.05 0.64 -8.87
N PRO A 158 7.71 -0.66 -8.87
CA PRO A 158 7.20 -1.35 -7.69
C PRO A 158 8.28 -1.47 -6.60
N ILE A 159 7.98 -1.00 -5.39
CA ILE A 159 8.96 -0.90 -4.29
C ILE A 159 8.88 -2.09 -3.32
N ALA A 160 7.70 -2.30 -2.74
CA ALA A 160 7.42 -3.36 -1.78
C ALA A 160 5.90 -3.57 -1.68
N SER A 161 5.44 -4.72 -1.17
CA SER A 161 4.04 -4.82 -0.76
C SER A 161 3.85 -4.48 0.72
N PHE A 162 2.66 -4.05 1.09
CA PHE A 162 2.25 -3.87 2.49
C PHE A 162 1.64 -5.17 2.99
N ASN A 163 2.35 -5.86 3.89
CA ASN A 163 1.95 -7.19 4.36
C ASN A 163 1.56 -7.16 5.84
N GLY A 164 0.56 -7.96 6.19
CA GLY A 164 0.11 -8.13 7.57
C GLY A 164 -0.94 -9.23 7.74
N GLU A 165 -1.59 -9.23 8.89
CA GLU A 165 -2.73 -10.08 9.20
C GLU A 165 -4.00 -9.52 8.52
N MET A 166 -4.70 -10.35 7.75
CA MET A 166 -6.00 -9.98 7.18
C MET A 166 -7.07 -10.09 8.27
N VAL A 167 -7.61 -8.96 8.67
CA VAL A 167 -8.55 -8.87 9.79
C VAL A 167 -9.86 -8.23 9.37
N GLY A 168 -10.92 -8.55 10.10
CA GLY A 168 -12.22 -7.91 9.92
C GLY A 168 -12.44 -6.70 10.83
N PRO A 169 -13.56 -5.98 10.68
CA PRO A 169 -13.78 -4.67 11.31
C PRO A 169 -13.85 -4.74 12.84
N ARG A 170 -14.19 -5.90 13.40
CA ARG A 170 -14.22 -6.09 14.85
C ARG A 170 -12.83 -5.99 15.46
N GLU A 171 -11.81 -6.49 14.77
CA GLU A 171 -10.42 -6.43 15.23
C GLU A 171 -9.91 -5.00 15.29
N ILE A 172 -10.22 -4.23 14.24
CA ILE A 172 -9.83 -2.81 14.11
C ILE A 172 -10.35 -1.96 15.27
N LYS A 173 -11.51 -2.31 15.82
CA LYS A 173 -12.16 -1.56 16.91
C LYS A 173 -11.63 -1.92 18.31
N LYS A 174 -10.78 -2.94 18.45
CA LYS A 174 -10.29 -3.41 19.76
C LYS A 174 -9.24 -2.46 20.36
N ASP A 175 -8.38 -1.88 19.54
CA ASP A 175 -7.19 -1.16 19.98
C ASP A 175 -6.84 -0.04 18.98
N MET A 176 -6.50 1.15 19.50
CA MET A 176 -6.15 2.31 18.68
C MET A 176 -4.88 2.08 17.83
N ASN A 177 -3.88 1.35 18.34
CA ASN A 177 -2.70 0.98 17.56
C ASN A 177 -3.08 0.07 16.40
N VAL A 178 -4.02 -0.86 16.59
CA VAL A 178 -4.48 -1.71 15.48
C VAL A 178 -5.11 -0.83 14.40
N TYR A 179 -5.99 0.09 14.79
CA TYR A 179 -6.58 1.05 13.85
C TYR A 179 -5.51 1.88 13.12
N GLN A 180 -4.54 2.44 13.86
CA GLN A 180 -3.52 3.34 13.31
C GLN A 180 -2.56 2.68 12.32
N TYR A 181 -2.29 1.38 12.47
CA TYR A 181 -1.38 0.65 11.58
C TYR A 181 -2.11 -0.06 10.43
N SER A 182 -3.43 -0.24 10.52
CA SER A 182 -4.15 -1.08 9.57
C SER A 182 -4.58 -0.31 8.32
N LEU A 183 -4.44 -0.96 7.17
CA LEU A 183 -4.92 -0.43 5.89
C LEU A 183 -6.19 -1.18 5.46
N GLN A 184 -7.26 -0.46 5.12
CA GLN A 184 -8.44 -1.09 4.51
C GLN A 184 -8.14 -1.50 3.07
N VAL A 185 -8.42 -2.75 2.73
CA VAL A 185 -8.12 -3.32 1.40
C VAL A 185 -9.35 -3.77 0.62
N ILE A 186 -10.45 -4.01 1.33
CA ILE A 186 -11.78 -4.23 0.76
C ILE A 186 -12.77 -3.36 1.54
N ALA A 187 -13.60 -2.64 0.81
CA ALA A 187 -14.69 -1.82 1.33
C ALA A 187 -16.05 -2.37 0.88
N ASN A 188 -17.13 -1.94 1.54
CA ASN A 188 -18.47 -2.49 1.29
C ASN A 188 -18.98 -2.23 -0.14
N ASP A 189 -18.47 -1.18 -0.80
CA ASP A 189 -18.83 -0.74 -2.15
C ASP A 189 -17.76 -1.09 -3.20
N ASP A 190 -16.87 -2.04 -2.89
CA ASP A 190 -15.70 -2.36 -3.73
C ASP A 190 -16.07 -2.56 -5.21
N PRO A 191 -15.47 -1.78 -6.14
CA PRO A 191 -15.78 -1.87 -7.56
C PRO A 191 -15.38 -3.21 -8.17
N PHE A 192 -14.55 -4.02 -7.49
CA PHE A 192 -14.19 -5.37 -7.92
C PHE A 192 -15.41 -6.27 -8.16
N ARG A 193 -16.53 -6.01 -7.48
CA ARG A 193 -17.80 -6.71 -7.74
C ARG A 193 -18.27 -6.62 -9.20
N LYS A 194 -17.90 -5.54 -9.91
CA LYS A 194 -18.18 -5.36 -11.35
C LYS A 194 -17.44 -6.41 -12.18
N ILE A 195 -16.18 -6.74 -11.83
CA ILE A 195 -15.41 -7.83 -12.46
C ILE A 195 -16.11 -9.17 -12.25
N LEU A 196 -16.47 -9.48 -11.01
CA LEU A 196 -17.15 -10.74 -10.68
C LEU A 196 -18.42 -10.94 -11.52
N SER A 197 -19.20 -9.88 -11.76
CA SER A 197 -20.39 -9.95 -12.62
C SER A 197 -20.08 -10.42 -14.06
N LYS A 198 -18.89 -10.08 -14.59
CA LYS A 198 -18.46 -10.42 -15.95
C LYS A 198 -17.82 -11.81 -16.05
N CYS A 199 -17.33 -12.39 -14.94
CA CYS A 199 -16.76 -13.74 -14.90
C CYS A 199 -17.84 -14.84 -15.00
N LYS A 200 -18.36 -15.12 -16.20
CA LYS A 200 -19.48 -16.06 -16.40
C LYS A 200 -19.10 -17.53 -16.17
N SER A 201 -17.85 -17.91 -16.40
CA SER A 201 -17.34 -19.29 -16.29
C SER A 201 -16.79 -19.64 -14.91
N MET A 202 -16.88 -18.74 -13.94
CA MET A 202 -16.44 -18.98 -12.57
C MET A 202 -17.43 -19.89 -11.84
N ASP A 203 -16.92 -20.81 -11.03
CA ASP A 203 -17.70 -21.70 -10.16
C ASP A 203 -18.76 -20.88 -9.36
N HIS A 204 -19.99 -21.38 -9.36
CA HIS A 204 -21.13 -20.66 -8.80
C HIS A 204 -21.02 -20.42 -7.29
N GLU A 205 -20.56 -21.43 -6.54
CA GLU A 205 -20.40 -21.31 -5.09
C GLU A 205 -19.28 -20.31 -4.77
N TYR A 206 -18.14 -20.44 -5.44
CA TYR A 206 -17.02 -19.52 -5.25
C TYR A 206 -17.39 -18.08 -5.59
N LYS A 207 -18.07 -17.87 -6.73
CA LYS A 207 -18.53 -16.56 -7.17
C LYS A 207 -19.52 -15.93 -6.19
N ASP A 208 -20.42 -16.71 -5.60
CA ASP A 208 -21.36 -16.21 -4.58
C ASP A 208 -20.63 -15.76 -3.30
N GLN A 209 -19.67 -16.56 -2.82
CA GLN A 209 -18.87 -16.21 -1.64
C GLN A 209 -17.99 -14.99 -1.90
N LEU A 210 -17.37 -14.86 -3.07
CA LEU A 210 -16.64 -13.65 -3.46
C LEU A 210 -17.55 -12.42 -3.47
N LYS A 211 -18.74 -12.49 -4.07
CA LYS A 211 -19.69 -11.36 -4.07
C LYS A 211 -20.11 -10.93 -2.68
N LYS A 212 -20.13 -11.84 -1.69
CA LYS A 212 -20.39 -11.53 -0.29
C LYS A 212 -19.13 -10.99 0.41
N ALA A 213 -17.96 -11.53 0.11
CA ALA A 213 -16.68 -11.07 0.64
C ALA A 213 -16.37 -9.62 0.23
N TYR A 214 -16.56 -9.27 -1.05
CA TYR A 214 -16.40 -7.89 -1.56
C TYR A 214 -17.57 -6.95 -1.25
N ARG A 215 -18.50 -7.35 -0.36
CA ARG A 215 -19.46 -6.46 0.31
C ARG A 215 -19.16 -6.31 1.81
N SER A 216 -18.12 -6.98 2.28
CA SER A 216 -17.64 -6.85 3.65
C SER A 216 -16.49 -5.85 3.69
N SER A 217 -15.90 -5.68 4.87
CA SER A 217 -14.73 -4.83 5.05
C SER A 217 -13.57 -5.69 5.54
N VAL A 218 -12.43 -5.61 4.86
CA VAL A 218 -11.20 -6.36 5.18
C VAL A 218 -10.06 -5.37 5.27
N TYR A 219 -9.18 -5.59 6.25
CA TYR A 219 -8.03 -4.76 6.53
C TYR A 219 -6.77 -5.62 6.58
N ILE A 220 -5.62 -5.04 6.26
CA ILE A 220 -4.31 -5.61 6.55
C ILE A 220 -3.77 -4.92 7.80
N ASN A 221 -3.57 -5.68 8.86
CA ASN A 221 -3.00 -5.23 10.13
C ASN A 221 -1.54 -5.73 10.28
N PRO A 222 -0.53 -4.85 10.17
CA PRO A 222 0.87 -5.24 10.27
C PRO A 222 1.42 -5.17 11.72
N LEU A 223 0.58 -4.98 12.74
CA LEU A 223 1.03 -4.61 14.09
C LEU A 223 1.93 -5.68 14.72
N LYS A 224 1.50 -6.95 14.73
CA LYS A 224 2.25 -8.09 15.29
C LYS A 224 3.02 -8.86 14.23
N MET A 225 2.43 -9.03 13.05
CA MET A 225 3.05 -9.70 11.92
C MET A 225 2.93 -8.78 10.70
N GLY A 226 4.06 -8.38 10.12
CA GLY A 226 4.08 -7.45 8.99
C GLY A 226 5.44 -7.40 8.31
N ASN A 227 5.71 -6.41 7.46
CA ASN A 227 7.02 -6.24 6.83
C ASN A 227 7.55 -4.82 7.01
N PHE A 228 8.70 -4.50 6.39
CA PHE A 228 9.34 -3.19 6.55
C PHE A 228 8.43 -2.04 6.09
N ALA A 229 7.54 -2.32 5.14
CA ALA A 229 6.60 -1.36 4.58
C ALA A 229 5.65 -0.72 5.62
N ARG A 230 5.46 -1.36 6.79
CA ARG A 230 4.70 -0.78 7.92
C ARG A 230 5.37 0.45 8.55
N MET A 231 6.65 0.69 8.27
CA MET A 231 7.43 1.83 8.78
C MET A 231 7.39 3.04 7.81
N THR A 232 6.59 2.94 6.74
CA THR A 232 6.45 4.02 5.75
C THR A 232 5.61 5.13 6.35
N ASN A 233 6.18 6.32 6.47
CA ASN A 233 5.51 7.46 7.10
C ASN A 233 4.60 8.22 6.12
N HIS A 234 3.76 9.07 6.70
CA HIS A 234 2.92 9.98 5.93
C HIS A 234 3.73 11.12 5.31
N SER A 235 3.39 11.49 4.07
CA SER A 235 3.71 12.79 3.49
C SER A 235 2.51 13.35 2.73
N CYS A 236 2.30 14.68 2.81
CA CYS A 236 1.33 15.41 1.97
C CYS A 236 1.87 15.68 0.55
N ASP A 237 3.12 15.32 0.27
CA ASP A 237 3.70 15.20 -1.07
C ASP A 237 4.55 13.91 -1.12
N PRO A 238 3.89 12.74 -1.17
CA PRO A 238 4.56 11.45 -1.06
C PRO A 238 5.36 11.09 -2.30
N ASN A 239 6.35 10.19 -2.15
CA ASN A 239 7.09 9.59 -3.26
C ASN A 239 6.63 8.20 -3.67
N MET A 240 5.62 7.65 -2.99
CA MET A 240 4.96 6.42 -3.36
C MET A 240 3.44 6.55 -3.28
N GLU A 241 2.75 5.74 -4.08
CA GLU A 241 1.31 5.55 -4.06
C GLU A 241 0.98 4.05 -3.98
N VAL A 242 -0.20 3.73 -3.47
CA VAL A 242 -0.64 2.36 -3.26
C VAL A 242 -1.40 1.83 -4.48
N LEU A 243 -1.13 0.59 -4.87
CA LEU A 243 -1.81 -0.13 -5.94
C LEU A 243 -2.33 -1.49 -5.45
N ARG A 244 -3.58 -1.80 -5.77
CA ARG A 244 -4.18 -3.12 -5.55
C ARG A 244 -3.84 -4.06 -6.71
N VAL A 245 -3.21 -5.19 -6.42
CA VAL A 245 -2.77 -6.17 -7.41
C VAL A 245 -3.22 -7.57 -7.01
N PHE A 246 -4.07 -8.19 -7.81
CA PHE A 246 -4.45 -9.60 -7.68
C PHE A 246 -3.40 -10.50 -8.33
N GLN A 247 -2.97 -11.53 -7.60
CA GLN A 247 -1.88 -12.40 -8.03
C GLN A 247 -2.30 -13.88 -8.04
N GLY A 248 -2.60 -14.42 -9.23
CA GLY A 248 -2.92 -15.86 -9.40
C GLY A 248 -4.29 -16.31 -8.87
N GLY A 249 -5.17 -15.36 -8.55
CA GLY A 249 -6.51 -15.59 -8.03
C GLY A 249 -7.19 -14.27 -7.69
N VAL A 250 -8.42 -14.33 -7.20
CA VAL A 250 -9.24 -13.14 -6.88
C VAL A 250 -9.90 -13.21 -5.51
N SER A 251 -9.52 -14.18 -4.69
CA SER A 251 -9.93 -14.17 -3.29
C SER A 251 -9.27 -12.99 -2.56
N PRO A 252 -9.80 -12.58 -1.40
CA PRO A 252 -9.11 -11.58 -0.56
C PRO A 252 -7.65 -11.94 -0.23
N ALA A 253 -7.31 -13.23 -0.15
CA ALA A 253 -5.93 -13.69 0.07
C ALA A 253 -5.01 -13.50 -1.15
N ASP A 254 -5.57 -13.41 -2.35
CA ASP A 254 -4.81 -13.18 -3.59
C ASP A 254 -4.55 -11.68 -3.85
N LEU A 255 -5.12 -10.79 -3.03
CA LEU A 255 -4.96 -9.34 -3.12
C LEU A 255 -3.66 -8.88 -2.44
N ARG A 256 -2.79 -8.25 -3.23
CA ARG A 256 -1.57 -7.58 -2.79
C ARG A 256 -1.78 -6.07 -2.80
N VAL A 257 -1.30 -5.41 -1.76
CA VAL A 257 -1.18 -3.95 -1.68
C VAL A 257 0.26 -3.60 -1.99
N VAL A 258 0.52 -2.90 -3.09
CA VAL A 258 1.87 -2.65 -3.60
C VAL A 258 2.17 -1.16 -3.63
N PHE A 259 3.28 -0.74 -3.04
CA PHE A 259 3.77 0.62 -3.18
C PHE A 259 4.49 0.80 -4.52
N ILE A 260 4.06 1.79 -5.28
CA ILE A 260 4.62 2.20 -6.57
C ILE A 260 5.23 3.58 -6.42
N ALA A 261 6.48 3.76 -6.88
CA ALA A 261 7.11 5.08 -6.89
C ALA A 261 6.34 6.05 -7.80
N THR A 262 6.04 7.26 -7.31
CA THR A 262 5.35 8.31 -8.09
C THR A 262 6.31 9.34 -8.66
N LYS A 263 7.51 9.44 -8.06
CA LYS A 263 8.64 10.27 -8.48
C LYS A 263 9.94 9.46 -8.35
N ALA A 264 11.05 10.01 -8.83
CA ALA A 264 12.35 9.39 -8.63
C ALA A 264 12.63 9.27 -7.12
N ILE A 265 13.20 8.14 -6.72
CA ILE A 265 13.65 7.83 -5.36
C ILE A 265 15.16 7.59 -5.45
N LYS A 266 15.93 8.24 -4.59
CA LYS A 266 17.37 8.04 -4.45
C LYS A 266 17.70 7.27 -3.18
N ALA A 267 18.84 6.59 -3.20
CA ALA A 267 19.37 6.02 -1.97
C ALA A 267 19.54 7.13 -0.90
N GLY A 268 19.00 6.89 0.29
CA GLY A 268 18.91 7.88 1.38
C GLY A 268 17.58 8.65 1.44
N ASP A 269 16.72 8.57 0.42
CA ASP A 269 15.40 9.19 0.49
C ASP A 269 14.49 8.44 1.47
N GLU A 270 13.71 9.20 2.24
CA GLU A 270 12.62 8.63 3.05
C GLU A 270 11.47 8.19 2.15
N LEU A 271 10.99 6.97 2.36
CA LEU A 271 9.85 6.40 1.68
C LEU A 271 8.57 6.82 2.39
N THR A 272 7.66 7.46 1.66
CA THR A 272 6.42 8.03 2.21
C THR A 272 5.22 7.78 1.29
N PHE A 273 4.03 7.68 1.87
CA PHE A 273 2.76 7.62 1.15
C PHE A 273 1.69 8.51 1.82
N ASN A 274 0.57 8.77 1.15
CA ASN A 274 -0.54 9.49 1.77
C ASN A 274 -1.38 8.53 2.63
N TYR A 275 -1.56 8.84 3.92
CA TYR A 275 -2.37 8.01 4.84
C TYR A 275 -3.88 8.15 4.59
N GLY A 276 -4.28 9.09 3.73
CA GLY A 276 -5.66 9.42 3.43
C GLY A 276 -6.16 10.56 4.29
N ASP A 277 -6.93 11.45 3.67
CA ASP A 277 -7.37 12.71 4.29
C ASP A 277 -8.17 12.50 5.57
N ASP A 278 -9.00 11.45 5.60
CA ASP A 278 -9.83 11.12 6.77
C ASP A 278 -8.94 10.76 7.97
N TYR A 279 -7.86 10.00 7.74
CA TYR A 279 -6.92 9.65 8.80
C TYR A 279 -6.10 10.87 9.23
N VAL A 280 -5.58 11.62 8.26
CA VAL A 280 -4.74 12.80 8.52
C VAL A 280 -5.51 13.85 9.32
N GLY A 281 -6.74 14.15 8.92
CA GLY A 281 -7.58 15.15 9.57
C GLY A 281 -8.06 14.74 10.98
N GLN A 282 -8.28 13.45 11.21
CA GLN A 282 -8.83 12.98 12.49
C GLN A 282 -7.75 12.58 13.51
N TYR A 283 -6.61 12.03 13.08
CA TYR A 283 -5.69 11.32 13.97
C TYR A 283 -4.24 11.81 13.96
N LEU A 284 -3.78 12.46 12.89
CA LEU A 284 -2.37 12.87 12.80
C LEU A 284 -2.08 14.17 13.55
N GLY A 285 -3.11 14.98 13.84
CA GLY A 285 -2.95 16.31 14.44
C GLY A 285 -2.12 17.22 13.53
N THR A 286 -0.91 17.60 13.96
CA THR A 286 0.00 18.41 13.14
C THR A 286 0.90 17.49 12.29
N CYS A 287 0.69 17.49 10.97
CA CYS A 287 1.54 16.73 10.04
C CYS A 287 3.00 17.22 10.06
N LEU A 288 3.96 16.31 10.30
CA LEU A 288 5.39 16.61 10.41
C LEU A 288 6.22 16.27 9.16
N CYS A 289 5.55 16.03 8.01
CA CYS A 289 6.25 15.88 6.74
C CYS A 289 6.92 17.20 6.29
N ASP A 290 7.91 17.09 5.41
CA ASP A 290 8.74 18.24 5.03
C ASP A 290 7.93 19.30 4.28
N LYS A 291 7.04 18.89 3.36
CA LYS A 291 6.09 19.80 2.68
C LYS A 291 5.33 20.68 3.67
N CYS A 292 4.71 20.09 4.69
CA CYS A 292 3.92 20.86 5.65
C CYS A 292 4.81 21.72 6.57
N LYS A 293 6.03 21.29 6.88
CA LYS A 293 6.99 22.11 7.64
C LYS A 293 7.40 23.34 6.84
N GLU A 294 7.72 23.18 5.57
CA GLU A 294 8.05 24.27 4.65
C GLU A 294 6.91 25.26 4.50
N GLU A 295 5.68 24.76 4.26
CA GLU A 295 4.48 25.60 4.15
C GLU A 295 4.24 26.42 5.42
N ARG A 296 4.32 25.80 6.61
CA ARG A 296 4.19 26.53 7.89
C ARG A 296 5.30 27.56 8.09
N GLY A 297 6.53 27.21 7.78
CA GLY A 297 7.67 28.12 7.84
C GLY A 297 7.49 29.34 6.92
N SER A 298 6.97 29.11 5.70
CA SER A 298 6.69 30.17 4.74
C SER A 298 5.58 31.12 5.22
N ARG A 299 4.49 30.57 5.81
CA ARG A 299 3.40 31.37 6.40
C ARG A 299 3.89 32.22 7.57
N LYS A 300 4.73 31.65 8.45
CA LYS A 300 5.30 32.38 9.58
C LYS A 300 6.15 33.57 9.12
N ARG A 301 7.04 33.37 8.14
CA ARG A 301 7.84 34.46 7.55
C ARG A 301 6.97 35.57 6.95
N LYS A 302 5.92 35.23 6.20
CA LYS A 302 4.98 36.22 5.63
C LYS A 302 4.28 37.07 6.71
N ILE A 303 3.88 36.46 7.82
CA ILE A 303 3.24 37.16 8.96
C ILE A 303 4.24 38.10 9.63
N GLU A 304 5.47 37.65 9.85
CA GLU A 304 6.55 38.45 10.44
C GLU A 304 6.90 39.67 9.56
N ASP A 305 7.01 39.47 8.24
CA ASP A 305 7.27 40.55 7.28
C ASP A 305 6.12 41.56 7.24
N THR A 306 4.87 41.10 7.20
CA THR A 306 3.69 41.98 7.22
C THR A 306 3.64 42.80 8.50
N THR A 307 3.90 42.17 9.65
CA THR A 307 3.95 42.84 10.96
C THR A 307 5.07 43.89 11.02
N ARG A 308 6.24 43.59 10.44
CA ARG A 308 7.36 44.52 10.34
C ARG A 308 7.01 45.73 9.48
N VAL A 309 6.38 45.51 8.33
CA VAL A 309 5.91 46.59 7.43
C VAL A 309 4.89 47.48 8.15
N LEU A 310 3.87 46.90 8.78
CA LEU A 310 2.85 47.65 9.52
C LEU A 310 3.46 48.48 10.67
N ARG A 311 4.40 47.91 11.44
CA ARG A 311 5.13 48.65 12.49
C ARG A 311 5.95 49.80 11.92
N SER A 312 6.57 49.61 10.76
CA SER A 312 7.35 50.67 10.10
C SER A 312 6.46 51.80 9.56
N GLN A 313 5.26 51.49 9.06
CA GLN A 313 4.29 52.47 8.58
C GLN A 313 3.67 53.26 9.75
N ALA A 314 3.30 52.59 10.83
CA ALA A 314 2.79 53.25 12.04
C ALA A 314 3.83 54.22 12.63
N LYS A 315 5.12 53.85 12.65
CA LYS A 315 6.20 54.76 13.07
C LYS A 315 6.39 55.98 12.18
N ARG A 316 6.09 55.87 10.88
CA ARG A 316 6.17 57.02 9.93
C ARG A 316 4.97 57.96 10.01
N GLN A 317 3.83 57.51 10.55
CA GLN A 317 2.62 58.33 10.71
C GLN A 317 2.59 59.10 12.03
N CYS A 318 3.42 58.74 13.01
CA CYS A 318 3.54 59.42 14.30
C CYS A 318 4.68 60.45 14.38
N ASN A 319 5.45 60.64 13.30
CA ASN A 319 6.46 61.68 13.15
C ASN A 319 5.98 62.70 12.13
#